data_AF-A0A2H3D5I2-F1
#
_entry.id   AF-A0A2H3D5I2-F1
#
_cell.length_a   1.000
_cell.length_b   1.000
_cell.length_c   1.000
_cell.angle_alpha   90.00
_cell.angle_beta   90.00
_cell.angle_gamma   90.00
#
_symmetry.space_group_name_H-M   'P 1'
#
loop_
_entity.id
_entity.type
_entity.pdbx_description
1 polymer ?
#
loop_
_entity_poly.entity_id
_entity_poly.type
_entity_poly.pdbx_seq_one_letter_code
_entity_poly.pdbx_strand_id
1 'polypeptide(L)'
;MASPTRTDKSQFHPYFSSFIPEFLQPKRSSRIEELLPSNKPPLEFEMQGFLEIAARGPQTLDEFDEKIAAARQLLDFLVSERGQAASNISDAKSVLHPMRRLPDDVLSAVFRACSKSPDEAFNVEDLPPWTVSCVCQQWRTVAIHTGELW
;
A
#
# COMPACT_ATOMS: atom_id res chain seq x y z
N MET A 1 -4.82 16.68 41.67
CA MET A 1 -4.31 16.12 40.39
C MET A 1 -5.26 15.01 39.96
N ALA A 2 -5.66 14.96 38.68
CA ALA A 2 -6.49 13.86 38.19
C ALA A 2 -5.66 12.56 38.16
N SER A 3 -6.26 11.45 38.59
CA SER A 3 -5.60 10.14 38.56
C SER A 3 -5.23 9.76 37.12
N PRO A 4 -4.04 9.16 36.88
CA PRO A 4 -3.62 8.76 35.55
C PRO A 4 -4.60 7.73 34.98
N THR A 5 -5.12 8.02 33.79
CA THR A 5 -6.06 7.12 33.10
C THR A 5 -5.25 6.06 32.36
N ARG A 6 -5.46 4.78 32.67
CA ARG A 6 -4.79 3.67 31.99
C ARG A 6 -5.28 3.58 30.55
N THR A 7 -4.36 3.39 29.62
CA THR A 7 -4.66 3.19 28.20
C THR A 7 -5.37 1.84 28.00
N ASP A 8 -6.50 1.85 27.29
CA ASP A 8 -7.14 0.62 26.81
C ASP A 8 -6.39 0.07 25.59
N LYS A 9 -5.50 -0.89 25.84
CA LYS A 9 -4.68 -1.53 24.80
C LYS A 9 -5.45 -2.58 23.99
N SER A 10 -6.67 -2.97 24.40
CA SER A 10 -7.43 -4.04 23.74
C SER A 10 -7.91 -3.69 22.34
N GLN A 11 -7.99 -2.39 22.03
CA GLN A 11 -8.40 -1.88 20.72
C GLN A 11 -7.30 -2.00 19.66
N PHE A 12 -6.07 -2.30 20.07
CA PHE A 12 -4.92 -2.38 19.19
C PHE A 12 -4.48 -3.83 18.98
N HIS A 13 -3.84 -4.10 17.84
CA HIS A 13 -3.27 -5.42 17.57
C HIS A 13 -2.23 -5.78 18.66
N PRO A 14 -2.22 -7.02 19.19
CA PRO A 14 -1.34 -7.40 20.30
C PRO A 14 0.15 -7.11 20.10
N TYR A 15 0.63 -7.15 18.85
CA TYR A 15 2.00 -6.78 18.49
C TYR A 15 2.40 -5.35 18.91
N PHE A 16 1.45 -4.42 19.04
CA PHE A 16 1.72 -3.04 19.44
C PHE A 16 1.60 -2.80 20.96
N SER A 17 1.29 -3.84 21.74
CA SER A 17 1.03 -3.70 23.18
C SER A 17 2.18 -3.08 23.97
N SER A 18 3.44 -3.39 23.61
CA SER A 18 4.65 -2.81 24.20
C SER A 18 4.94 -1.39 23.69
N PHE A 19 4.50 -1.06 22.48
CA PHE A 19 4.72 0.24 21.85
C PHE A 19 3.79 1.32 22.42
N ILE A 20 2.55 0.93 22.74
CA ILE A 20 1.51 1.83 23.23
C ILE A 20 1.79 2.23 24.70
N PRO A 21 1.77 3.53 25.02
CA PRO A 21 1.93 4.01 26.40
C PRO A 21 0.91 3.40 27.36
N GLU A 22 1.34 3.13 28.59
CA GLU A 22 0.47 2.56 29.62
C GLU A 22 -0.59 3.52 30.16
N PHE A 23 -0.29 4.82 30.13
CA PHE A 23 -1.17 5.87 30.63
C PHE A 23 -1.39 6.94 29.57
N LEU A 24 -2.62 7.45 29.53
CA LEU A 24 -3.00 8.57 28.69
C LEU A 24 -2.49 9.88 29.29
N GLN A 25 -2.14 10.82 28.41
CA GLN A 25 -1.86 12.18 28.84
C GLN A 25 -3.12 12.81 29.45
N PRO A 26 -3.02 13.45 30.62
CA PRO A 26 -4.18 14.01 31.29
C PRO A 26 -4.80 15.12 30.43
N LYS A 27 -6.14 15.16 30.40
CA LYS A 27 -6.85 16.29 29.80
C LYS A 27 -6.64 17.54 30.64
N ARG A 28 -6.82 18.70 30.00
CA ARG A 28 -6.83 20.00 30.67
C ARG A 28 -7.82 19.96 31.85
N SER A 29 -7.39 20.43 33.02
CA SER A 29 -8.24 20.51 34.21
C SER A 29 -9.05 21.80 34.21
N SER A 30 -10.19 21.80 34.91
CA SER A 30 -11.02 23.01 35.11
C SER A 30 -10.20 24.16 35.72
N ARG A 31 -9.30 23.86 36.64
CA ARG A 31 -8.42 24.86 37.26
C ARG A 31 -7.51 25.54 36.24
N ILE A 32 -6.98 24.79 35.28
CA ILE A 32 -6.18 25.37 34.18
C ILE A 32 -7.08 26.21 33.26
N GLU A 33 -8.30 25.74 32.97
CA GLU A 33 -9.26 26.48 32.15
C GLU A 33 -9.66 27.83 32.76
N GLU A 34 -9.76 27.90 34.08
CA GLU A 34 -9.99 29.15 34.82
C GLU A 34 -8.77 30.08 34.81
N LEU A 35 -7.57 29.51 35.00
CA LEU A 35 -6.34 30.29 35.10
C LEU A 35 -5.88 30.84 33.75
N LEU A 36 -5.98 30.08 32.66
CA LEU A 36 -5.52 30.53 31.34
C LEU A 36 -6.07 31.89 30.88
N PRO A 37 -7.39 32.20 31.00
CA PRO A 37 -7.93 33.50 30.65
C PRO A 37 -7.72 34.56 31.75
N SER A 38 -7.34 34.16 32.96
CA SER A 38 -7.15 35.08 34.08
C SER A 38 -5.65 35.36 34.27
N ASN A 39 -5.21 36.62 34.32
CA ASN A 39 -3.83 36.94 34.71
C ASN A 39 -3.54 36.69 36.21
N LYS A 40 -4.27 35.78 36.85
CA LYS A 40 -4.07 35.39 38.24
C LYS A 40 -3.00 34.30 38.31
N PRO A 41 -2.06 34.38 39.25
CA PRO A 41 -1.09 33.30 39.44
C PRO A 41 -1.81 32.04 39.98
N PRO A 42 -1.25 30.84 39.72
CA PRO A 42 -1.61 29.63 40.46
C PRO A 42 -1.42 29.82 41.97
N LEU A 43 -2.08 28.98 42.76
CA LEU A 43 -1.82 28.91 44.20
C LEU A 43 -0.45 28.25 44.44
N GLU A 44 0.19 28.58 45.56
CA GLU A 44 1.55 28.10 45.88
C GLU A 44 1.66 26.56 45.83
N PHE A 45 0.66 25.85 46.34
CA PHE A 45 0.63 24.39 46.30
C PHE A 45 0.37 23.81 44.89
N GLU A 46 -0.20 24.59 43.97
CA GLU A 46 -0.42 24.19 42.57
C GLU A 46 0.85 24.40 41.74
N MET A 47 1.69 25.35 42.14
CA MET A 47 2.90 25.77 41.44
C MET A 47 3.87 24.60 41.21
N GLN A 48 4.08 23.77 42.25
CA GLN A 48 4.93 22.59 42.15
C GLN A 48 4.48 21.61 41.06
N GLY A 49 3.17 21.34 40.97
CA GLY A 49 2.63 20.44 39.95
C GLY A 49 2.79 21.00 38.53
N PHE A 50 2.64 22.31 38.36
CA PHE A 50 2.87 22.95 37.05
C PHE A 50 4.34 22.93 36.64
N LEU A 51 5.25 23.17 37.57
CA LEU A 51 6.69 23.11 37.33
C LEU A 51 7.13 21.69 36.94
N GLU A 52 6.61 20.67 37.62
CA GLU A 52 6.89 19.27 37.28
C GLU A 52 6.40 18.91 35.86
N ILE A 53 5.20 19.35 35.49
CA ILE A 53 4.66 19.16 34.14
C ILE A 53 5.55 19.87 33.11
N ALA A 54 5.92 21.12 33.37
CA ALA A 54 6.78 21.88 32.47
C ALA A 54 8.18 21.26 32.31
N ALA A 55 8.74 20.69 33.38
CA ALA A 55 10.04 20.04 33.36
C ALA A 55 10.01 18.68 32.61
N ARG A 56 8.94 17.89 32.78
CA ARG A 56 8.80 16.56 32.15
C ARG A 56 8.22 16.61 30.73
N GLY A 57 7.55 17.70 30.37
CA GLY A 57 6.89 17.89 29.08
C GLY A 57 7.80 17.62 27.88
N PRO A 58 9.00 18.23 27.79
CA PRO A 58 9.90 18.01 26.65
C PRO A 58 10.26 16.54 26.44
N GLN A 59 10.69 15.85 27.49
CA GLN A 59 11.01 14.41 27.43
C GLN A 59 9.82 13.57 26.99
N THR A 60 8.62 13.92 27.47
CA THR A 60 7.39 13.24 27.07
C THR A 60 7.09 13.45 25.59
N LEU A 61 7.33 14.65 25.05
CA LEU A 61 7.17 14.94 23.62
C LEU A 61 8.18 14.16 22.79
N ASP A 62 9.45 14.15 23.19
CA ASP A 62 10.52 13.40 22.50
C ASP A 62 10.17 11.90 22.41
N GLU A 63 9.70 11.29 23.51
CA GLU A 63 9.25 9.89 23.51
C GLU A 63 8.11 9.63 22.52
N PHE A 64 7.16 10.57 22.38
CA PHE A 64 6.07 10.44 21.41
C PHE A 64 6.55 10.64 19.97
N ASP A 65 7.42 11.60 19.73
CA ASP A 65 7.97 11.87 18.41
C ASP A 65 8.83 10.71 17.90
N GLU A 66 9.65 10.09 18.76
CA GLU A 66 10.39 8.87 18.44
C GLU A 66 9.45 7.73 18.03
N LYS A 67 8.36 7.52 18.79
CA LYS A 67 7.36 6.50 18.45
C LYS A 67 6.63 6.83 17.14
N ILE A 68 6.28 8.09 16.91
CA ILE A 68 5.66 8.51 15.66
C ILE A 68 6.61 8.25 14.48
N ALA A 69 7.89 8.60 14.62
CA ALA A 69 8.90 8.36 13.60
C ALA A 69 9.08 6.87 13.29
N ALA A 70 9.21 6.03 14.33
CA ALA A 70 9.33 4.58 14.17
C ALA A 70 8.09 3.96 13.50
N ALA A 71 6.88 4.41 13.87
CA ALA A 71 5.64 3.93 13.26
C ALA A 71 5.54 4.32 11.78
N ARG A 72 5.94 5.54 11.41
CA ARG A 72 5.99 6.00 10.01
C ARG A 72 6.98 5.17 9.20
N GLN A 73 8.20 4.96 9.72
CA GLN A 73 9.21 4.15 9.05
C GLN A 73 8.71 2.72 8.78
N LEU A 74 8.07 2.09 9.76
CA LEU A 74 7.49 0.76 9.60
C LEU A 74 6.36 0.76 8.55
N LEU A 75 5.48 1.76 8.58
CA LEU A 75 4.40 1.90 7.61
C LEU A 75 4.95 2.03 6.18
N ASP A 76 5.91 2.92 5.97
CA ASP A 76 6.51 3.17 4.65
C ASP A 76 7.16 1.89 4.09
N PHE A 77 7.88 1.15 4.94
CA PHE A 77 8.45 -0.15 4.59
C PHE A 77 7.36 -1.15 4.17
N LEU A 78 6.31 -1.32 4.97
CA LEU A 78 5.24 -2.28 4.68
C LEU A 78 4.45 -1.91 3.40
N VAL A 79 4.25 -0.62 3.15
CA VAL A 79 3.63 -0.12 1.92
C VAL A 79 4.50 -0.46 0.70
N SER A 80 5.81 -0.26 0.80
CA SER A 80 6.78 -0.62 -0.24
C SER A 80 6.75 -2.13 -0.51
N GLU A 81 6.86 -2.96 0.53
CA GLU A 81 6.86 -4.43 0.39
C GLU A 81 5.54 -4.94 -0.20
N ARG A 82 4.40 -4.34 0.17
CA ARG A 82 3.11 -4.65 -0.46
C ARG A 82 3.12 -4.33 -1.95
N GLY A 83 3.68 -3.18 -2.34
CA GLY A 83 3.84 -2.80 -3.74
C GLY A 83 4.71 -3.79 -4.51
N GLN A 84 5.85 -4.17 -3.94
CA GLN A 84 6.75 -5.16 -4.53
C GLN A 84 6.08 -6.53 -4.69
N ALA A 85 5.35 -7.00 -3.67
CA ALA A 85 4.61 -8.25 -3.74
C ALA A 85 3.56 -8.23 -4.86
N ALA A 86 2.84 -7.11 -5.04
CA ALA A 86 1.88 -6.96 -6.12
C ALA A 86 2.55 -7.00 -7.50
N SER A 87 3.71 -6.34 -7.67
CA SER A 87 4.51 -6.41 -8.90
C SER A 87 4.93 -7.86 -9.19
N ASN A 88 5.50 -8.55 -8.21
CA ASN A 88 5.94 -9.94 -8.36
C ASN A 88 4.79 -10.86 -8.80
N ILE A 89 3.59 -10.67 -8.25
CA ILE A 89 2.39 -11.42 -8.65
C ILE A 89 2.01 -11.11 -10.10
N SER A 90 2.05 -9.84 -10.51
CA SER A 90 1.77 -9.42 -11.89
C SER A 90 2.76 -10.05 -12.88
N ASP A 91 4.05 -9.99 -12.55
CA ASP A 91 5.12 -10.56 -13.39
C ASP A 91 4.99 -12.07 -13.51
N ALA A 92 4.74 -12.77 -12.39
CA ALA A 92 4.50 -14.21 -12.38
C ALA A 92 3.30 -14.59 -13.26
N LYS A 93 2.18 -13.85 -13.18
CA LYS A 93 1.01 -14.08 -14.04
C LYS A 93 1.32 -13.82 -15.51
N SER A 94 2.10 -12.79 -15.82
CA SER A 94 2.51 -12.46 -17.18
C SER A 94 3.41 -13.54 -17.78
N VAL A 95 4.36 -14.07 -17.01
CA VAL A 95 5.27 -15.14 -17.45
C VAL A 95 4.55 -16.48 -17.59
N LEU A 96 3.63 -16.79 -16.67
CA LEU A 96 2.84 -18.02 -16.72
C LEU A 96 1.63 -17.91 -17.66
N HIS A 97 1.52 -16.82 -18.42
CA HIS A 97 0.40 -16.60 -19.32
C HIS A 97 0.29 -17.75 -20.34
N PRO A 98 -0.89 -18.39 -20.52
CA PRO A 98 -1.05 -19.58 -21.36
C PRO A 98 -0.53 -19.42 -22.78
N MET A 99 -0.62 -18.22 -23.32
CA MET A 99 -0.13 -17.86 -24.66
C MET A 99 1.37 -18.11 -24.85
N ARG A 100 2.18 -18.05 -23.79
CA ARG A 100 3.63 -18.34 -23.84
C ARG A 100 3.96 -19.82 -23.82
N ARG A 101 2.97 -20.69 -23.58
CA ARG A 101 3.12 -22.14 -23.52
C ARG A 101 2.41 -22.86 -24.67
N LEU A 102 1.72 -22.12 -25.54
CA LEU A 102 1.02 -22.72 -26.66
C LEU A 102 2.05 -23.20 -27.68
N PRO A 103 2.03 -24.48 -28.07
CA PRO A 103 2.87 -24.99 -29.14
C PRO A 103 2.60 -24.27 -30.46
N ASP A 104 3.64 -24.13 -31.29
CA ASP A 104 3.57 -23.40 -32.55
C ASP A 104 2.62 -24.07 -33.56
N ASP A 105 2.48 -25.40 -33.54
CA ASP A 105 1.52 -26.15 -34.35
C ASP A 105 0.07 -25.87 -33.95
N VAL A 106 -0.21 -25.78 -32.64
CA VAL A 106 -1.52 -25.39 -32.12
C VAL A 106 -1.83 -23.94 -32.47
N LEU A 107 -0.86 -23.02 -32.36
CA LEU A 107 -1.01 -21.64 -32.80
C LEU A 107 -1.32 -21.55 -34.31
N SER A 108 -0.59 -22.31 -35.12
CA SER A 108 -0.80 -22.37 -36.56
C SER A 108 -2.19 -22.91 -36.91
N ALA A 109 -2.66 -23.94 -36.19
CA ALA A 109 -4.01 -24.48 -36.35
C ALA A 109 -5.10 -23.45 -35.98
N VAL A 110 -4.90 -22.70 -34.90
CA VAL A 110 -5.80 -21.60 -34.50
C VAL A 110 -5.83 -20.52 -35.58
N PHE A 111 -4.67 -20.09 -36.09
CA PHE A 111 -4.61 -19.05 -37.13
C PHE A 111 -5.39 -19.47 -38.39
N ARG A 112 -5.22 -20.72 -38.84
CA ARG A 112 -5.98 -21.28 -39.97
C ARG A 112 -7.47 -21.34 -39.70
N ALA A 113 -7.87 -21.80 -38.51
CA ALA A 113 -9.28 -21.88 -38.13
C ALA A 113 -9.95 -20.49 -38.02
N CYS A 114 -9.19 -19.47 -37.63
CA CYS A 114 -9.65 -18.08 -37.58
C CYS A 114 -9.58 -17.38 -38.94
N SER A 115 -9.03 -18.04 -39.97
CA SER A 115 -8.94 -17.47 -41.31
C SER A 115 -10.27 -17.59 -42.05
N LYS A 116 -10.96 -16.46 -42.25
CA LYS A 116 -12.15 -16.40 -43.11
C LYS A 116 -11.78 -16.69 -44.57
N SER A 117 -12.73 -17.19 -45.35
CA SER A 117 -12.51 -17.30 -46.80
C SER A 117 -12.25 -15.90 -47.40
N PRO A 118 -11.40 -15.77 -48.42
CA PRO A 118 -11.08 -14.48 -49.05
C PRO A 118 -12.30 -13.69 -49.51
N ASP A 119 -13.42 -14.36 -49.79
CA ASP A 119 -14.68 -13.75 -50.23
C ASP A 119 -15.44 -12.98 -49.12
N GLU A 120 -15.06 -13.15 -47.84
CA GLU A 120 -15.71 -12.52 -46.68
C GLU A 120 -14.90 -11.37 -46.05
N ALA A 121 -13.69 -11.10 -46.56
CA ALA A 121 -12.81 -10.05 -46.03
C ALA A 121 -13.04 -8.73 -46.79
N PHE A 122 -13.65 -7.75 -46.12
CA PHE A 122 -13.93 -6.44 -46.71
C PHE A 122 -12.70 -5.53 -46.79
N ASN A 123 -11.64 -5.79 -46.01
CA ASN A 123 -10.37 -5.05 -46.04
C ASN A 123 -9.15 -6.00 -45.88
N VAL A 124 -7.99 -5.58 -46.42
CA VAL A 124 -6.70 -6.31 -46.31
C VAL A 124 -6.21 -6.39 -44.84
N GLU A 125 -6.58 -5.42 -44.00
CA GLU A 125 -6.27 -5.41 -42.57
C GLU A 125 -7.08 -6.43 -41.77
N ASP A 126 -8.24 -6.86 -42.29
CA ASP A 126 -9.06 -7.93 -41.72
C ASP A 126 -8.51 -9.33 -42.09
N LEU A 127 -7.42 -9.38 -42.88
CA LEU A 127 -6.77 -10.64 -43.20
C LEU A 127 -6.06 -11.19 -41.95
N PRO A 128 -6.25 -12.48 -41.65
CA PRO A 128 -5.73 -13.15 -40.45
C PRO A 128 -4.23 -12.95 -40.17
N PRO A 129 -3.31 -13.01 -41.16
CA PRO A 129 -1.87 -12.97 -40.88
C PRO A 129 -1.43 -11.69 -40.19
N TRP A 130 -1.96 -10.55 -40.64
CA TRP A 130 -1.56 -9.24 -40.14
C TRP A 130 -2.07 -9.01 -38.72
N THR A 131 -3.33 -9.36 -38.45
CA THR A 131 -3.94 -9.22 -37.13
C THR A 131 -3.25 -10.11 -36.09
N VAL A 132 -2.99 -11.39 -36.40
CA VAL A 132 -2.36 -12.30 -35.42
C VAL A 132 -0.86 -11.99 -35.23
N SER A 133 -0.18 -11.46 -36.25
CA SER A 133 1.24 -11.05 -36.17
C SER A 133 1.50 -9.86 -35.24
N CYS A 134 0.46 -9.12 -34.85
CA CYS A 134 0.56 -7.96 -33.97
C CYS A 134 0.48 -8.31 -32.47
N VAL A 135 0.11 -9.54 -32.10
CA VAL A 135 -0.14 -9.92 -30.69
C VAL A 135 1.14 -10.03 -29.86
N CYS A 136 2.12 -10.84 -30.30
CA CYS A 136 3.41 -10.98 -29.63
C CYS A 136 4.48 -11.52 -30.59
N GLN A 137 5.74 -11.55 -30.15
CA GLN A 137 6.86 -12.05 -30.97
C GLN A 137 6.68 -13.51 -31.41
N GLN A 138 6.17 -14.38 -30.53
CA GLN A 138 5.91 -15.79 -30.87
C GLN A 138 4.83 -15.90 -31.95
N TRP A 139 3.70 -15.21 -31.79
CA TRP A 139 2.60 -15.23 -32.76
C TRP A 139 3.03 -14.72 -34.13
N ARG A 140 3.82 -13.63 -34.16
CA ARG A 140 4.44 -13.13 -35.39
C ARG A 140 5.34 -14.15 -36.05
N THR A 141 6.19 -14.81 -35.27
CA THR A 141 7.09 -15.85 -35.78
C THR A 141 6.28 -16.98 -36.40
N VAL A 142 5.29 -17.51 -35.69
CA VAL A 142 4.44 -18.60 -36.20
C VAL A 142 3.66 -18.18 -37.45
N ALA A 143 3.09 -16.97 -37.47
CA ALA A 143 2.32 -16.47 -38.62
C ALA A 143 3.17 -16.30 -39.89
N ILE A 144 4.41 -15.80 -39.77
CA ILE A 144 5.35 -15.69 -40.89
C ILE A 144 5.74 -17.09 -41.42
N HIS A 145 5.92 -18.08 -40.53
CA HIS A 145 6.30 -19.43 -40.94
C HIS A 145 5.12 -20.29 -41.41
N THR A 146 3.88 -19.84 -41.22
CA THR A 146 2.67 -20.53 -41.70
C THR A 146 2.29 -19.98 -43.07
N GLY A 147 2.91 -20.51 -44.12
CA GLY A 147 2.74 -20.02 -45.50
C GLY A 147 1.30 -20.03 -46.01
N GLU A 148 0.45 -20.93 -45.50
CA GLU A 148 -0.97 -21.04 -45.87
C GLU A 148 -1.85 -19.86 -45.42
N LEU A 149 -1.33 -18.97 -44.58
CA LEU A 149 -2.06 -17.76 -44.15
C LEU A 149 -1.95 -16.62 -45.18
N TRP A 150 -0.94 -16.64 -46.06
CA TRP A 150 -0.60 -15.57 -47.00
C TRP A 150 -1.08 -15.89 -48.43
#